data_AF-A0AB74TR20-F1
#
_entry.id   AF-A0AB74TR20-F1
#
_cell.length_a   1.000
_cell.length_b   1.000
_cell.length_c   1.000
_cell.angle_alpha   90.00
_cell.angle_beta   90.00
_cell.angle_gamma   90.00
#
_symmetry.space_group_name_H-M   'P 1'
#
loop_
_entity.id
_entity.type
_entity.pdbx_description
1 polymer ?
#
loop_
_entity_poly.entity_id
_entity_poly.type
_entity_poly.pdbx_seq_one_letter_code
_entity_poly.pdbx_strand_id
1 'polypeptide(L)'
;MDIMLKNRLINKSIEAFIMGLEIYNKPTIRYRIEGFSFFICNAWELMLKAELLNRKQEIYYRDNPERTISLEKCIQQIFTNKHDPLRKNIERIVHLRNISTHFITEDYEYIYAPLFQSCVENFSTKIKEFHDISINNYVEQNFLTLTIKAKELTEEELRMTYTPDMIERFLKEQNEVEDLIDSNSVAFARPVATYFYLTKDKKDADIHAFVDKNAEATINVVKDIKDVNNIYPHKTNDIIRLVNRRLKSHSIEIHREVSGEISQGKFNTYDFQLFNKFYDIKDKKKYSLFIQNMNRYLYSQELVEFIFNELKKNPATLLPDLKKRIKNKITPGA
;
A
#
# COMPACT_ATOMS: atom_id res chain seq x y z
N MET A 1 -17.36 33.31 26.41
CA MET A 1 -17.03 33.69 25.02
C MET A 1 -16.30 32.55 24.30
N ASP A 2 -15.30 31.93 24.95
CA ASP A 2 -14.47 30.87 24.35
C ASP A 2 -15.22 29.57 23.97
N ILE A 3 -16.16 29.12 24.82
CA ILE A 3 -16.97 27.90 24.56
C ILE A 3 -17.82 28.05 23.29
N MET A 4 -18.41 29.23 23.06
CA MET A 4 -19.24 29.50 21.88
C MET A 4 -18.40 29.53 20.61
N LEU A 5 -17.21 30.15 20.65
CA LEU A 5 -16.27 30.14 19.53
C LEU A 5 -15.81 28.72 19.21
N LYS A 6 -15.42 27.95 20.23
CA LYS A 6 -15.00 26.55 20.09
C LYS A 6 -16.06 25.71 19.40
N ASN A 7 -17.31 25.74 19.87
CA ASN A 7 -18.38 24.96 19.26
C ASN A 7 -18.64 25.37 17.80
N ARG A 8 -18.51 26.66 17.46
CA ARG A 8 -18.61 27.12 16.07
C ARG A 8 -17.47 26.61 15.19
N LEU A 9 -16.23 26.54 15.71
CA LEU A 9 -15.10 25.96 14.99
C LEU A 9 -15.32 24.46 14.72
N ILE A 10 -15.78 23.72 15.73
CA ILE A 10 -16.07 22.29 15.62
C ILE A 10 -17.19 22.04 14.60
N ASN A 11 -18.31 22.74 14.68
CA ASN A 11 -19.41 22.56 13.73
C ASN A 11 -18.96 22.85 12.29
N LYS A 12 -18.23 23.96 12.09
CA LYS A 12 -17.69 24.32 10.77
C LYS A 12 -16.64 23.32 10.28
N SER A 13 -15.86 22.73 11.19
CA SER A 13 -14.91 21.67 10.87
C SER A 13 -15.61 20.42 10.35
N ILE A 14 -16.70 20.00 11.00
CA ILE A 14 -17.52 18.87 10.59
C ILE A 14 -18.15 19.15 9.21
N GLU A 15 -18.76 20.32 9.01
CA GLU A 15 -19.32 20.70 7.70
C GLU A 15 -18.26 20.68 6.59
N ALA A 16 -17.07 21.23 6.84
CA ALA A 16 -15.97 21.21 5.87
C ALA A 16 -15.51 19.77 5.58
N PHE A 17 -15.44 18.91 6.58
CA PHE A 17 -15.08 17.50 6.42
C PHE A 17 -16.09 16.77 5.52
N ILE A 18 -17.38 16.94 5.78
CA ILE A 18 -18.46 16.32 5.01
C ILE A 18 -18.43 16.80 3.56
N MET A 19 -18.26 18.11 3.35
CA MET A 19 -18.16 18.69 2.02
C MET A 19 -16.96 18.16 1.23
N GLY A 20 -15.83 17.93 1.92
CA GLY A 20 -14.69 17.22 1.34
C GLY A 20 -15.09 15.85 0.81
N LEU A 21 -15.70 15.01 1.66
CA LEU A 21 -16.13 13.66 1.28
C LEU A 21 -17.10 13.66 0.09
N GLU A 22 -18.08 14.57 0.09
CA GLU A 22 -19.07 14.69 -1.00
C GLU A 22 -18.42 15.08 -2.32
N ILE A 23 -17.46 16.02 -2.30
CA ILE A 23 -16.72 16.43 -3.48
C ILE A 23 -15.86 15.29 -4.02
N TYR A 24 -15.18 14.57 -3.13
CA TYR A 24 -14.34 13.45 -3.53
C TYR A 24 -15.19 12.33 -4.17
N ASN A 25 -16.30 11.96 -3.54
CA ASN A 25 -17.12 10.84 -3.98
C ASN A 25 -18.05 11.18 -5.15
N LYS A 26 -18.15 12.45 -5.57
CA LYS A 26 -18.91 12.85 -6.75
C LYS A 26 -18.12 12.55 -8.04
N PRO A 27 -18.53 11.57 -8.86
CA PRO A 27 -17.72 11.08 -10.00
C PRO A 27 -17.56 12.11 -11.13
N THR A 28 -18.47 13.09 -11.20
CA THR A 28 -18.49 14.11 -12.26
C THR A 28 -17.44 15.21 -12.06
N ILE A 29 -16.81 15.30 -10.90
CA ILE A 29 -15.77 16.31 -10.61
C ILE A 29 -14.42 15.76 -11.04
N ARG A 30 -13.72 16.50 -11.91
CA ARG A 30 -12.37 16.14 -12.39
C ARG A 30 -11.30 16.55 -11.39
N TYR A 31 -11.37 17.77 -10.87
CA TYR A 31 -10.47 18.33 -9.86
C TYR A 31 -10.84 17.94 -8.41
N ARG A 32 -11.32 16.70 -8.21
CA ARG A 32 -11.86 16.27 -6.91
C ARG A 32 -10.80 16.11 -5.83
N ILE A 33 -9.55 15.87 -6.24
CA ILE A 33 -8.37 15.77 -5.37
C ILE A 33 -8.04 17.13 -4.76
N GLU A 34 -8.03 18.15 -5.60
CA GLU A 34 -7.81 19.54 -5.23
C GLU A 34 -8.91 20.01 -4.29
N GLY A 35 -10.17 19.78 -4.69
CA GLY A 35 -11.34 20.10 -3.86
C GLY A 35 -11.30 19.42 -2.51
N PHE A 36 -11.07 18.10 -2.47
CA PHE A 36 -10.95 17.36 -1.22
C PHE A 36 -9.82 17.88 -0.35
N SER A 37 -8.61 18.07 -0.90
CA SER A 37 -7.43 18.55 -0.16
C SER A 37 -7.67 19.91 0.50
N PHE A 38 -8.39 20.81 -0.18
CA PHE A 38 -8.78 22.10 0.36
C PHE A 38 -9.71 21.95 1.58
N PHE A 39 -10.79 21.20 1.41
CA PHE A 39 -11.80 21.03 2.45
C PHE A 39 -11.30 20.23 3.66
N ILE A 40 -10.55 19.15 3.43
CA ILE A 40 -10.01 18.32 4.51
C ILE A 40 -8.96 19.09 5.33
N CYS A 41 -8.10 19.89 4.70
CA CYS A 41 -7.18 20.76 5.42
C CYS A 41 -7.92 21.80 6.26
N ASN A 42 -8.94 22.45 5.70
CA ASN A 42 -9.75 23.41 6.46
C ASN A 42 -10.46 22.74 7.65
N ALA A 43 -11.00 21.53 7.46
CA ALA A 43 -11.59 20.75 8.54
C ALA A 43 -10.60 20.50 9.68
N TRP A 44 -9.40 19.97 9.37
CA TRP A 44 -8.34 19.75 10.35
C TRP A 44 -7.92 21.05 11.04
N GLU A 45 -7.76 22.15 10.30
CA GLU A 45 -7.35 23.43 10.89
C GLU A 45 -8.34 23.91 11.95
N LEU A 46 -9.64 23.87 11.63
CA LEU A 46 -10.70 24.30 12.54
C LEU A 46 -10.81 23.39 13.77
N MET A 47 -10.70 22.06 13.59
CA MET A 47 -10.74 21.09 14.69
C MET A 47 -9.54 21.24 15.63
N LEU A 48 -8.34 21.43 15.06
CA LEU A 48 -7.13 21.60 15.85
C LEU A 48 -7.11 22.97 16.55
N LYS A 49 -7.63 24.04 15.95
CA LYS A 49 -7.83 25.32 16.66
C LYS A 49 -8.75 25.17 17.85
N ALA A 50 -9.87 24.44 17.70
CA ALA A 50 -10.75 24.15 18.82
C ALA A 50 -10.04 23.37 19.94
N GLU A 51 -9.13 22.45 19.59
CA GLU A 51 -8.33 21.70 20.55
C GLU A 51 -7.26 22.59 21.25
N LEU A 52 -6.65 23.52 20.54
CA LEU A 52 -5.75 24.51 21.16
C LEU A 52 -6.49 25.37 22.19
N LEU A 53 -7.74 25.76 21.91
CA LEU A 53 -8.59 26.44 22.88
C LEU A 53 -8.90 25.56 24.11
N ASN A 54 -9.14 24.25 23.93
CA ASN A 54 -9.27 23.32 25.07
C ASN A 54 -8.02 23.31 25.95
N ARG A 55 -6.84 23.42 25.33
CA ARG A 55 -5.53 23.51 26.00
C ARG A 55 -5.19 24.91 26.54
N LYS A 56 -6.12 25.87 26.44
CA LYS A 56 -5.92 27.29 26.81
C LYS A 56 -4.76 27.95 26.05
N GLN A 57 -4.55 27.57 24.80
CA GLN A 57 -3.54 28.14 23.91
C GLN A 57 -4.18 29.13 22.92
N GLU A 58 -3.42 30.18 22.57
CA GLU A 58 -3.88 31.22 21.64
C GLU A 58 -3.92 30.70 20.20
N ILE A 59 -4.98 31.04 19.48
CA ILE A 59 -5.15 30.69 18.06
C ILE A 59 -4.86 31.87 17.11
N TYR A 60 -4.37 33.00 17.63
CA TYR A 60 -4.03 34.20 16.86
C TYR A 60 -2.51 34.43 16.84
N TYR A 61 -2.00 35.05 15.79
CA TYR A 61 -0.60 35.46 15.73
C TYR A 61 -0.38 36.65 16.69
N ARG A 62 0.67 36.58 17.52
CA ARG A 62 1.00 37.66 18.47
C ARG A 62 1.36 38.98 17.77
N ASP A 63 1.99 38.88 16.62
CA ASP A 63 2.39 39.98 15.74
C ASP A 63 1.25 40.48 14.85
N ASN A 64 0.18 39.71 14.68
CA ASN A 64 -1.01 40.11 13.92
C ASN A 64 -2.29 39.48 14.50
N PRO A 65 -2.94 40.16 15.47
CA PRO A 65 -4.13 39.64 16.14
C PRO A 65 -5.35 39.45 15.23
N GLU A 66 -5.38 40.03 14.02
CA GLU A 66 -6.48 39.81 13.06
C GLU A 66 -6.36 38.47 12.33
N ARG A 67 -5.19 37.82 12.40
CA ARG A 67 -4.91 36.58 11.70
C ARG A 67 -4.81 35.41 12.68
N THR A 68 -5.59 34.36 12.42
CA THR A 68 -5.46 33.10 13.15
C THR A 68 -4.27 32.28 12.64
N ILE A 69 -3.66 31.48 13.51
CA ILE A 69 -2.58 30.55 13.16
C ILE A 69 -2.99 29.58 12.04
N SER A 70 -2.05 29.16 11.21
CA SER A 70 -2.31 28.22 10.12
C SER A 70 -2.36 26.76 10.61
N LEU A 71 -2.92 25.89 9.78
CA LEU A 71 -2.92 24.43 9.98
C LEU A 71 -1.52 23.89 10.32
N GLU A 72 -0.48 24.32 9.62
CA GLU A 72 0.90 23.87 9.85
C GLU A 72 1.35 24.20 11.28
N LYS A 73 1.01 25.39 11.79
CA LYS A 73 1.30 25.76 13.18
C LYS A 73 0.46 24.94 14.16
N CYS A 74 -0.82 24.69 13.86
CA CYS A 74 -1.66 23.82 14.69
C CYS A 74 -1.08 22.41 14.81
N ILE A 75 -0.67 21.80 13.69
CA ILE A 75 -0.03 20.48 13.64
C ILE A 75 1.23 20.45 14.50
N GLN A 76 2.11 21.45 14.34
CA GLN A 76 3.36 21.52 15.10
C GLN A 76 3.14 21.62 16.61
N GLN A 77 2.09 22.32 17.05
CA GLN A 77 1.77 22.50 18.47
C GLN A 77 1.10 21.27 19.08
N ILE A 78 0.22 20.58 18.34
CA ILE A 78 -0.54 19.43 18.86
C ILE A 78 0.22 18.12 18.69
N PHE A 79 0.84 17.89 17.53
CA PHE A 79 1.57 16.67 17.18
C PHE A 79 3.08 16.94 17.20
N THR A 80 3.67 16.97 18.40
CA THR A 80 5.07 17.40 18.59
C THR A 80 6.10 16.46 17.97
N ASN A 81 5.80 15.16 17.89
CA ASN A 81 6.67 14.17 17.24
C ASN A 81 6.60 14.27 15.71
N LYS A 82 7.67 14.76 15.09
CA LYS A 82 7.80 14.88 13.62
C LYS A 82 7.78 13.55 12.87
N HIS A 83 8.08 12.44 13.55
CA HIS A 83 8.09 11.11 12.94
C HIS A 83 6.76 10.39 13.06
N ASP A 84 5.76 11.00 13.72
CA ASP A 84 4.43 10.44 13.85
C ASP A 84 3.76 10.25 12.47
N PRO A 85 3.28 9.03 12.13
CA PRO A 85 2.68 8.76 10.82
C PRO A 85 1.44 9.61 10.50
N LEU A 86 0.59 9.90 11.49
CA LEU A 86 -0.60 10.75 11.31
C LEU A 86 -0.17 12.19 10.99
N ARG A 87 0.82 12.72 11.71
CA ARG A 87 1.38 14.03 11.40
C ARG A 87 1.93 14.09 9.97
N LYS A 88 2.76 13.12 9.59
CA LYS A 88 3.33 13.05 8.22
C LYS A 88 2.24 13.00 7.16
N ASN A 89 1.15 12.26 7.42
CA ASN A 89 -0.01 12.20 6.52
C ASN A 89 -0.62 13.59 6.29
N ILE A 90 -0.94 14.32 7.36
CA ILE A 90 -1.56 15.65 7.24
C ILE A 90 -0.58 16.64 6.60
N GLU A 91 0.71 16.62 6.96
CA GLU A 91 1.73 17.47 6.35
C GLU A 91 1.88 17.22 4.84
N ARG A 92 1.78 15.95 4.39
CA ARG A 92 1.83 15.60 2.96
C ARG A 92 0.57 16.06 2.21
N ILE A 93 -0.60 16.00 2.84
CA ILE A 93 -1.85 16.53 2.26
C ILE A 93 -1.84 18.06 2.19
N VAL A 94 -1.27 18.73 3.19
CA VAL A 94 -1.02 20.18 3.16
C VAL A 94 -0.10 20.57 2.01
N HIS A 95 0.95 19.78 1.78
CA HIS A 95 1.84 19.98 0.65
C HIS A 95 1.08 19.84 -0.68
N LEU A 96 0.27 18.80 -0.84
CA LEU A 96 -0.59 18.63 -2.01
C LEU A 96 -1.51 19.84 -2.21
N ARG A 97 -2.23 20.29 -1.18
CA ARG A 97 -3.10 21.48 -1.24
C ARG A 97 -2.35 22.69 -1.79
N ASN A 98 -1.11 22.92 -1.35
CA ASN A 98 -0.29 24.04 -1.80
C ASN A 98 0.23 23.89 -3.24
N ILE A 99 0.39 22.66 -3.75
CA ILE A 99 0.75 22.40 -5.15
C ILE A 99 -0.47 22.51 -6.05
N SER A 100 -1.59 21.91 -5.65
CA SER A 100 -2.86 21.87 -6.38
C SER A 100 -3.46 23.26 -6.64
N THR A 101 -3.07 24.29 -5.90
CA THR A 101 -3.43 25.69 -6.22
C THR A 101 -2.68 26.27 -7.41
N HIS A 102 -1.60 25.61 -7.86
CA HIS A 102 -0.70 26.11 -8.90
C HIS A 102 -0.54 25.16 -10.10
N PHE A 103 -0.87 23.87 -9.94
CA PHE A 103 -0.67 22.84 -10.95
C PHE A 103 -1.93 21.97 -11.11
N ILE A 104 -2.21 21.51 -12.33
CA ILE A 104 -3.29 20.55 -12.60
C ILE A 104 -2.82 19.18 -12.10
N THR A 105 -3.57 18.56 -11.17
CA THR A 105 -3.16 17.35 -10.44
C THR A 105 -4.17 16.19 -10.57
N GLU A 106 -4.96 16.16 -11.65
CA GLU A 106 -6.03 15.16 -11.83
C GLU A 106 -5.51 13.71 -11.73
N ASP A 107 -4.31 13.45 -12.24
CA ASP A 107 -3.71 12.11 -12.28
C ASP A 107 -3.00 11.69 -10.98
N TYR A 108 -2.94 12.58 -9.97
CA TYR A 108 -2.41 12.25 -8.64
C TYR A 108 -3.39 11.45 -7.78
N GLU A 109 -4.62 11.25 -8.23
CA GLU A 109 -5.63 10.55 -7.46
C GLU A 109 -5.15 9.17 -6.97
N TYR A 110 -4.58 8.36 -7.86
CA TYR A 110 -4.14 7.01 -7.52
C TYR A 110 -3.08 7.01 -6.41
N ILE A 111 -2.15 7.96 -6.49
CA ILE A 111 -1.04 8.13 -5.55
C ILE A 111 -1.54 8.59 -4.17
N TYR A 112 -2.49 9.53 -4.13
CA TYR A 112 -2.92 10.18 -2.89
C TYR A 112 -4.17 9.57 -2.25
N ALA A 113 -4.95 8.75 -2.96
CA ALA A 113 -6.14 8.12 -2.41
C ALA A 113 -5.88 7.35 -1.09
N PRO A 114 -4.78 6.56 -0.96
CA PRO A 114 -4.45 5.91 0.31
C PRO A 114 -4.17 6.89 1.45
N LEU A 115 -3.52 8.03 1.15
CA LEU A 115 -3.24 9.08 2.14
C LEU A 115 -4.55 9.74 2.58
N PHE A 116 -5.43 10.04 1.64
CA PHE A 116 -6.73 10.63 1.94
C PHE A 116 -7.61 9.69 2.77
N GLN A 117 -7.66 8.40 2.45
CA GLN A 117 -8.42 7.45 3.27
C GLN A 117 -7.89 7.42 4.70
N SER A 118 -6.56 7.37 4.88
CA SER A 118 -5.95 7.46 6.21
C SER A 118 -6.31 8.77 6.92
N CYS A 119 -6.31 9.89 6.20
CA CYS A 119 -6.67 11.20 6.73
C CYS A 119 -8.12 11.25 7.24
N VAL A 120 -9.07 10.66 6.51
CA VAL A 120 -10.49 10.57 6.88
C VAL A 120 -10.67 9.78 8.18
N GLU A 121 -10.03 8.61 8.27
CA GLU A 121 -10.05 7.75 9.46
C GLU A 121 -9.40 8.43 10.68
N ASN A 122 -8.24 9.05 10.47
CA ASN A 122 -7.52 9.80 11.48
C ASN A 122 -8.35 10.99 11.99
N PHE A 123 -9.06 11.69 11.11
CA PHE A 123 -9.92 12.81 11.50
C PHE A 123 -11.08 12.33 12.36
N SER A 124 -11.79 11.29 11.92
CA SER A 124 -12.89 10.67 12.67
C SER A 124 -12.45 10.22 14.07
N THR A 125 -11.25 9.63 14.16
CA THR A 125 -10.65 9.22 15.44
C THR A 125 -10.31 10.43 16.31
N LYS A 126 -9.65 11.45 15.76
CA LYS A 126 -9.16 12.60 16.54
C LYS A 126 -10.25 13.57 16.97
N ILE A 127 -11.30 13.76 16.18
CA ILE A 127 -12.44 14.57 16.62
C ILE A 127 -13.20 13.89 17.77
N LYS A 128 -13.24 12.55 17.78
CA LYS A 128 -13.77 11.79 18.91
C LYS A 128 -12.87 11.92 20.14
N GLU A 129 -11.55 11.79 19.97
CA GLU A 129 -10.58 11.92 21.06
C GLU A 129 -10.57 13.31 21.70
N PHE A 130 -10.55 14.37 20.90
CA PHE A 130 -10.40 15.74 21.40
C PHE A 130 -11.71 16.39 21.82
N HIS A 131 -12.83 16.02 21.20
CA HIS A 131 -14.11 16.73 21.37
C HIS A 131 -15.28 15.81 21.74
N ASP A 132 -15.03 14.52 21.94
CA ASP A 132 -16.04 13.49 22.25
C ASP A 132 -17.14 13.32 21.17
N ILE A 133 -16.87 13.77 19.95
CA ILE A 133 -17.84 13.75 18.84
C ILE A 133 -17.61 12.55 17.93
N SER A 134 -18.68 11.78 17.67
CA SER A 134 -18.67 10.74 16.66
C SER A 134 -19.10 11.31 15.30
N ILE A 135 -18.27 11.14 14.27
CA ILE A 135 -18.62 11.54 12.89
C ILE A 135 -19.83 10.75 12.36
N ASN A 136 -20.03 9.53 12.84
CA ASN A 136 -21.17 8.70 12.43
C ASN A 136 -22.53 9.31 12.81
N ASN A 137 -22.56 10.33 13.68
CA ASN A 137 -23.78 11.08 13.99
C ASN A 137 -24.19 12.05 12.86
N TYR A 138 -23.30 12.32 11.91
CA TYR A 138 -23.50 13.31 10.84
C TYR A 138 -23.47 12.68 9.45
N VAL A 139 -22.72 11.58 9.27
CA VAL A 139 -22.54 10.89 7.99
C VAL A 139 -22.49 9.39 8.22
N GLU A 140 -23.10 8.59 7.35
CA GLU A 140 -23.05 7.14 7.45
C GLU A 140 -21.63 6.60 7.22
N GLN A 141 -21.28 5.49 7.88
CA GLN A 141 -19.93 4.92 7.83
C GLN A 141 -19.45 4.61 6.41
N ASN A 142 -20.37 4.21 5.51
CA ASN A 142 -20.04 3.88 4.12
C ASN A 142 -19.53 5.11 3.33
N PHE A 143 -19.97 6.32 3.69
CA PHE A 143 -19.54 7.57 3.05
C PHE A 143 -18.13 8.00 3.46
N LEU A 144 -17.55 7.39 4.51
CA LEU A 144 -16.15 7.62 4.91
C LEU A 144 -15.16 6.90 3.98
N THR A 145 -15.63 5.96 3.15
CA THR A 145 -14.79 5.29 2.16
C THR A 145 -14.70 6.13 0.90
N LEU A 146 -13.49 6.40 0.45
CA LEU A 146 -13.21 7.18 -0.74
C LEU A 146 -13.24 6.29 -2.00
N THR A 147 -13.99 6.73 -3.01
CA THR A 147 -14.13 5.99 -4.27
C THR A 147 -13.02 6.35 -5.26
N ILE A 148 -12.16 5.39 -5.58
CA ILE A 148 -11.02 5.58 -6.48
C ILE A 148 -11.43 5.30 -7.93
N LYS A 149 -11.00 6.15 -8.88
CA LYS A 149 -11.08 5.87 -10.31
C LYS A 149 -10.05 4.79 -10.67
N ALA A 150 -10.50 3.72 -11.31
CA ALA A 150 -9.70 2.53 -11.59
C ALA A 150 -8.59 2.69 -12.65
N LYS A 151 -8.20 3.92 -13.03
CA LYS A 151 -7.20 4.15 -14.09
C LYS A 151 -5.92 4.75 -13.51
N GLU A 152 -4.93 3.89 -13.33
CA GLU A 152 -3.53 4.28 -13.28
C GLU A 152 -3.08 4.56 -14.73
N LEU A 153 -2.53 5.74 -15.01
CA LEU A 153 -1.99 6.04 -16.33
C LEU A 153 -0.63 5.37 -16.49
N THR A 154 -0.37 4.81 -17.68
CA THR A 154 0.98 4.33 -17.99
C THR A 154 1.94 5.51 -18.21
N GLU A 155 3.24 5.27 -18.05
CA GLU A 155 4.27 6.28 -18.34
C GLU A 155 4.15 6.82 -19.78
N GLU A 156 3.75 5.99 -20.73
CA GLU A 156 3.49 6.39 -22.12
C GLU A 156 2.28 7.33 -22.24
N GLU A 157 1.18 7.05 -21.51
CA GLU A 157 0.01 7.92 -21.47
C GLU A 157 0.32 9.29 -20.84
N LEU A 158 1.14 9.31 -19.78
CA LEU A 158 1.63 10.55 -19.17
C LEU A 158 2.49 11.36 -20.16
N ARG A 159 3.39 10.69 -20.90
CA ARG A 159 4.24 11.31 -21.94
C ARG A 159 3.46 11.89 -23.11
N MET A 160 2.29 11.34 -23.41
CA MET A 160 1.40 11.88 -24.46
C MET A 160 0.56 13.07 -23.99
N THR A 161 0.31 13.19 -22.67
CA THR A 161 -0.62 14.17 -22.10
C THR A 161 0.11 15.41 -21.58
N TYR A 162 1.34 15.26 -21.08
CA TYR A 162 2.06 16.30 -20.35
C TYR A 162 3.41 16.68 -20.96
N THR A 163 3.94 17.83 -20.56
CA THR A 163 5.29 18.24 -20.94
C THR A 163 6.34 17.42 -20.17
N PRO A 164 7.58 17.30 -20.70
CA PRO A 164 8.67 16.60 -20.01
C PRO A 164 8.89 17.05 -18.57
N ASP A 165 8.86 18.36 -18.32
CA ASP A 165 9.04 18.93 -16.98
C ASP A 165 7.92 18.53 -16.01
N MET A 166 6.67 18.46 -16.49
CA MET A 166 5.53 18.01 -15.68
C MET A 166 5.65 16.52 -15.35
N ILE A 167 6.12 15.71 -16.29
CA ILE A 167 6.31 14.26 -16.10
C ILE A 167 7.42 13.98 -15.11
N GLU A 168 8.57 14.64 -15.23
CA GLU A 168 9.68 14.48 -14.29
C GLU A 168 9.22 14.81 -12.86
N ARG A 169 8.46 15.90 -12.72
CA ARG A 169 7.89 16.27 -11.43
C ARG A 169 6.85 15.26 -10.93
N PHE A 170 5.95 14.80 -11.80
CA PHE A 170 4.96 13.79 -11.47
C PHE A 170 5.64 12.51 -10.94
N LEU A 171 6.62 11.98 -11.68
CA LEU A 171 7.34 10.77 -11.31
C LEU A 171 8.14 10.95 -10.01
N LYS A 172 8.70 12.14 -9.80
CA LYS A 172 9.38 12.47 -8.54
C LYS A 172 8.40 12.44 -7.36
N GLU A 173 7.24 13.10 -7.49
CA GLU A 173 6.22 13.10 -6.45
C GLU A 173 5.68 11.69 -6.20
N GLN A 174 5.45 10.91 -7.26
CA GLN A 174 5.01 9.52 -7.18
C GLN A 174 5.98 8.67 -6.35
N ASN A 175 7.26 8.65 -6.74
CA ASN A 175 8.28 7.88 -6.03
C ASN A 175 8.38 8.31 -4.55
N GLU A 176 8.34 9.62 -4.28
CA GLU A 176 8.39 10.13 -2.90
C GLU A 176 7.17 9.68 -2.08
N VAL A 177 5.96 9.71 -2.64
CA VAL A 177 4.77 9.21 -1.93
C VAL A 177 4.87 7.70 -1.71
N GLU A 178 5.26 6.93 -2.72
CA GLU A 178 5.38 5.47 -2.63
C GLU A 178 6.40 5.06 -1.56
N ASP A 179 7.58 5.68 -1.54
CA ASP A 179 8.60 5.46 -0.51
C ASP A 179 8.08 5.78 0.90
N LEU A 180 7.29 6.85 1.03
CA LEU A 180 6.66 7.22 2.31
C LEU A 180 5.57 6.22 2.71
N ILE A 181 4.81 5.69 1.77
CA ILE A 181 3.80 4.65 2.04
C ILE A 181 4.50 3.39 2.56
N ASP A 182 5.55 2.93 1.89
CA ASP A 182 6.27 1.71 2.25
C ASP A 182 7.02 1.81 3.58
N SER A 183 7.44 3.02 3.95
CA SER A 183 8.21 3.29 5.18
C SER A 183 7.38 3.68 6.40
N ASN A 184 6.05 3.80 6.28
CA ASN A 184 5.16 4.20 7.38
C ASN A 184 4.01 3.22 7.61
N SER A 185 3.27 3.42 8.71
CA SER A 185 2.15 2.55 9.10
C SER A 185 0.83 2.93 8.44
N VAL A 186 -0.24 2.18 8.73
CA VAL A 186 -1.60 2.45 8.26
C VAL A 186 -2.17 3.82 8.67
N ALA A 187 -1.57 4.47 9.67
CA ALA A 187 -1.93 5.84 10.06
C ALA A 187 -1.33 6.89 9.12
N PHE A 188 -0.34 6.52 8.30
CA PHE A 188 0.15 7.36 7.20
C PHE A 188 -0.66 7.15 5.92
N ALA A 189 -0.88 5.91 5.51
CA ALA A 189 -1.62 5.59 4.30
C ALA A 189 -2.40 4.28 4.44
N ARG A 190 -3.64 4.27 3.96
CA ARG A 190 -4.52 3.11 3.98
C ARG A 190 -5.01 2.81 2.56
N PRO A 191 -4.40 1.84 1.86
CA PRO A 191 -4.92 1.40 0.58
C PRO A 191 -6.34 0.87 0.73
N VAL A 192 -7.25 1.34 -0.13
CA VAL A 192 -8.60 0.78 -0.25
C VAL A 192 -8.61 -0.08 -1.49
N ALA A 193 -8.93 -1.37 -1.31
CA ALA A 193 -9.04 -2.31 -2.39
C ALA A 193 -10.45 -2.92 -2.39
N THR A 194 -11.10 -2.91 -3.55
CA THR A 194 -12.36 -3.62 -3.76
C THR A 194 -12.06 -4.95 -4.44
N TYR A 195 -12.33 -6.05 -3.75
CA TYR A 195 -12.15 -7.39 -4.28
C TYR A 195 -13.51 -7.94 -4.75
N PHE A 196 -13.59 -8.31 -6.03
CA PHE A 196 -14.74 -9.04 -6.56
C PHE A 196 -14.49 -10.54 -6.47
N TYR A 197 -15.42 -11.27 -5.85
CA TYR A 197 -15.41 -12.73 -5.77
C TYR A 197 -16.69 -13.29 -6.37
N LEU A 198 -16.56 -14.42 -7.08
CA LEU A 198 -17.70 -15.13 -7.64
C LEU A 198 -18.21 -16.17 -6.66
N THR A 199 -19.44 -16.01 -6.19
CA THR A 199 -20.16 -17.05 -5.44
C THR A 199 -21.23 -17.74 -6.30
N LYS A 200 -21.47 -19.03 -6.01
CA LYS A 200 -22.61 -19.77 -6.58
C LYS A 200 -23.87 -19.64 -5.72
N ASP A 201 -23.73 -19.24 -4.45
CA ASP A 201 -24.88 -18.98 -3.59
C ASP A 201 -25.43 -17.59 -3.91
N LYS A 202 -26.69 -17.52 -4.33
CA LYS A 202 -27.36 -16.26 -4.65
C LYS A 202 -27.61 -15.41 -3.40
N LYS A 203 -27.69 -16.01 -2.22
CA LYS A 203 -27.94 -15.29 -0.97
C LYS A 203 -26.70 -14.54 -0.48
N ASP A 204 -25.53 -15.02 -0.86
CA ASP A 204 -24.24 -14.44 -0.49
C ASP A 204 -23.69 -13.46 -1.56
N ALA A 205 -24.48 -13.16 -2.59
CA ALA A 205 -24.06 -12.32 -3.70
C ALA A 205 -24.57 -10.88 -3.54
N ASP A 206 -23.64 -9.92 -3.44
CA ASP A 206 -23.97 -8.49 -3.43
C ASP A 206 -24.35 -7.97 -4.83
N ILE A 207 -23.81 -8.59 -5.88
CA ILE A 207 -24.04 -8.23 -7.28
C ILE A 207 -24.36 -9.49 -8.08
N HIS A 208 -25.47 -9.46 -8.82
CA HIS A 208 -25.81 -10.51 -9.79
C HIS A 208 -25.34 -10.10 -11.18
N ALA A 209 -24.46 -10.89 -11.78
CA ALA A 209 -23.95 -10.68 -13.14
C ALA A 209 -24.17 -11.92 -14.01
N PHE A 210 -24.32 -11.72 -15.31
CA PHE A 210 -24.42 -12.78 -16.31
C PHE A 210 -23.23 -12.70 -17.27
N VAL A 211 -22.79 -13.84 -17.80
CA VAL A 211 -21.72 -13.88 -18.79
C VAL A 211 -22.31 -13.51 -20.15
N ASP A 212 -21.88 -12.38 -20.71
CA ASP A 212 -22.19 -11.98 -22.07
C ASP A 212 -20.89 -11.96 -22.90
N LYS A 213 -20.90 -12.69 -24.02
CA LYS A 213 -19.75 -12.79 -24.94
C LYS A 213 -19.64 -11.58 -25.87
N ASN A 214 -20.66 -10.74 -25.93
CA ASN A 214 -20.74 -9.59 -26.83
C ASN A 214 -20.65 -8.25 -26.07
N ALA A 215 -20.30 -8.26 -24.78
CA ALA A 215 -20.20 -7.04 -23.99
C ALA A 215 -19.06 -6.12 -24.48
N GLU A 216 -19.35 -4.83 -24.66
CA GLU A 216 -18.33 -3.81 -25.01
C GLU A 216 -17.27 -3.65 -23.91
N ALA A 217 -17.66 -3.83 -22.64
CA ALA A 217 -16.76 -3.83 -21.49
C ALA A 217 -16.49 -5.27 -21.04
N THR A 218 -15.30 -5.79 -21.33
CA THR A 218 -14.88 -7.14 -20.92
C THR A 218 -14.21 -7.10 -19.54
N ILE A 219 -14.84 -7.71 -18.54
CA ILE A 219 -14.16 -8.06 -17.28
C ILE A 219 -13.49 -9.43 -17.50
N ASN A 220 -12.17 -9.48 -17.40
CA ASN A 220 -11.46 -10.76 -17.30
C ASN A 220 -11.85 -11.39 -15.96
N VAL A 221 -12.76 -12.36 -16.01
CA VAL A 221 -13.15 -13.15 -14.85
C VAL A 221 -11.97 -14.02 -14.42
N VAL A 222 -11.09 -13.45 -13.61
CA VAL A 222 -10.10 -14.22 -12.87
C VAL A 222 -10.86 -14.83 -11.69
N LYS A 223 -11.16 -16.13 -11.74
CA LYS A 223 -11.72 -16.89 -10.62
C LYS A 223 -10.69 -17.00 -9.49
N ASP A 224 -10.33 -15.89 -8.87
CA ASP A 224 -9.43 -15.87 -7.73
C ASP A 224 -10.23 -15.86 -6.42
N ILE A 225 -11.02 -16.91 -6.20
CA ILE A 225 -11.01 -17.53 -4.87
C ILE A 225 -9.76 -18.39 -4.84
N LYS A 226 -8.59 -17.75 -4.76
CA LYS A 226 -7.36 -18.50 -4.57
C LYS A 226 -7.25 -18.80 -3.09
N ASP A 227 -7.83 -19.94 -2.71
CA ASP A 227 -7.39 -20.69 -1.53
C ASP A 227 -5.86 -20.59 -1.49
N VAL A 228 -5.29 -20.12 -0.37
CA VAL A 228 -3.84 -19.95 -0.21
C VAL A 228 -3.11 -21.27 -0.52
N ASN A 229 -3.79 -22.40 -0.30
CA ASN A 229 -3.32 -23.74 -0.67
C ASN A 229 -3.26 -23.99 -2.19
N ASN A 230 -3.94 -23.22 -3.03
CA ASN A 230 -3.84 -23.30 -4.50
C ASN A 230 -2.66 -22.48 -5.05
N ILE A 231 -2.31 -21.34 -4.44
CA ILE A 231 -1.17 -20.52 -4.86
C ILE A 231 0.15 -21.08 -4.33
N TYR A 232 0.16 -21.46 -3.05
CA TYR A 232 1.31 -22.02 -2.35
C TYR A 232 0.99 -23.44 -1.86
N PRO A 233 0.76 -24.42 -2.76
CA PRO A 233 0.35 -25.77 -2.39
C PRO A 233 1.43 -26.58 -1.67
N HIS A 234 2.69 -26.14 -1.71
CA HIS A 234 3.82 -27.00 -1.39
C HIS A 234 4.49 -26.63 -0.08
N LYS A 235 4.80 -27.64 0.74
CA LYS A 235 5.77 -27.52 1.84
C LYS A 235 7.17 -27.81 1.29
N THR A 236 8.22 -27.57 2.09
CA THR A 236 9.61 -27.87 1.70
C THR A 236 9.80 -29.29 1.16
N ASN A 237 9.21 -30.29 1.81
CA ASN A 237 9.31 -31.68 1.38
C ASN A 237 8.60 -31.94 0.04
N ASP A 238 7.52 -31.20 -0.25
CA ASP A 238 6.84 -31.28 -1.52
C ASP A 238 7.70 -30.68 -2.64
N ILE A 239 8.36 -29.54 -2.40
CA ILE A 239 9.33 -28.96 -3.34
C ILE A 239 10.44 -29.96 -3.67
N ILE A 240 11.07 -30.56 -2.66
CA ILE A 240 12.13 -31.54 -2.85
C ILE A 240 11.65 -32.73 -3.69
N ARG A 241 10.45 -33.26 -3.36
CA ARG A 241 9.86 -34.38 -4.09
C ARG A 241 9.57 -34.02 -5.55
N LEU A 242 9.00 -32.85 -5.80
CA LEU A 242 8.61 -32.39 -7.14
C LEU A 242 9.81 -32.08 -8.02
N VAL A 243 10.84 -31.41 -7.48
CA VAL A 243 12.10 -31.16 -8.20
C VAL A 243 12.76 -32.47 -8.59
N ASN A 244 12.91 -33.44 -7.67
CA ASN A 244 13.49 -34.75 -7.99
C ASN A 244 12.67 -35.53 -9.01
N ARG A 245 11.33 -35.47 -8.92
CA ARG A 245 10.44 -36.10 -9.91
C ARG A 245 10.71 -35.54 -11.31
N ARG A 246 10.88 -34.22 -11.42
CA ARG A 246 11.20 -33.57 -12.70
C ARG A 246 12.58 -33.91 -13.23
N LEU A 247 13.60 -33.86 -12.39
CA LEU A 247 14.96 -34.28 -12.76
C LEU A 247 14.96 -35.70 -13.30
N LYS A 248 14.29 -36.64 -12.61
CA LYS A 248 14.14 -38.03 -13.05
C LYS A 248 13.41 -38.14 -14.40
N SER A 249 12.30 -37.42 -14.57
CA SER A 249 11.53 -37.46 -15.83
C SER A 249 12.28 -36.91 -17.05
N HIS A 250 13.30 -36.08 -16.82
CA HIS A 250 14.15 -35.50 -17.88
C HIS A 250 15.54 -36.15 -17.94
N SER A 251 15.78 -37.24 -17.19
CA SER A 251 17.07 -37.92 -17.10
C SER A 251 18.24 -36.98 -16.75
N ILE A 252 18.00 -36.00 -15.87
CA ILE A 252 19.01 -35.05 -15.41
C ILE A 252 19.65 -35.56 -14.12
N GLU A 253 20.95 -35.81 -14.18
CA GLU A 253 21.77 -36.17 -13.03
C GLU A 253 22.47 -34.92 -12.48
N ILE A 254 22.17 -34.57 -11.23
CA ILE A 254 22.79 -33.43 -10.56
C ILE A 254 23.96 -33.89 -9.70
N HIS A 255 25.03 -33.12 -9.67
CA HIS A 255 26.23 -33.45 -8.90
C HIS A 255 26.40 -32.49 -7.72
N ARG A 256 27.04 -32.99 -6.67
CA ARG A 256 27.34 -32.23 -5.45
C ARG A 256 28.73 -32.58 -4.95
N GLU A 257 29.34 -31.64 -4.25
CA GLU A 257 30.63 -31.85 -3.60
C GLU A 257 30.43 -32.39 -2.17
N VAL A 258 30.85 -33.64 -1.94
CA VAL A 258 30.88 -34.30 -0.63
C VAL A 258 32.34 -34.57 -0.30
N SER A 259 32.85 -33.99 0.79
CA SER A 259 34.22 -34.23 1.27
C SER A 259 35.33 -33.97 0.22
N GLY A 260 35.13 -33.01 -0.69
CA GLY A 260 36.10 -32.65 -1.74
C GLY A 260 35.95 -33.42 -3.04
N GLU A 261 35.07 -34.43 -3.10
CA GLU A 261 34.78 -35.21 -4.30
C GLU A 261 33.40 -34.87 -4.88
N ILE A 262 33.31 -34.82 -6.22
CA ILE A 262 32.06 -34.60 -6.94
C ILE A 262 31.35 -35.94 -7.11
N SER A 263 30.17 -36.06 -6.52
CA SER A 263 29.34 -37.26 -6.59
C SER A 263 27.93 -36.93 -7.07
N GLN A 264 27.29 -37.90 -7.72
CA GLN A 264 25.89 -37.78 -8.13
C GLN A 264 24.97 -37.88 -6.92
N GLY A 265 23.88 -37.12 -6.89
CA GLY A 265 22.92 -37.21 -5.79
C GLY A 265 21.54 -36.64 -6.10
N LYS A 266 20.57 -36.93 -5.23
CA LYS A 266 19.21 -36.38 -5.32
C LYS A 266 19.11 -35.04 -4.62
N PHE A 267 18.36 -34.11 -5.20
CA PHE A 267 18.07 -32.81 -4.58
C PHE A 267 17.49 -33.02 -3.19
N ASN A 268 18.02 -32.36 -2.16
CA ASN A 268 17.63 -32.59 -0.78
C ASN A 268 17.41 -31.27 -0.01
N THR A 269 17.12 -31.37 1.28
CA THR A 269 16.85 -30.21 2.14
C THR A 269 18.04 -29.25 2.23
N TYR A 270 19.27 -29.76 2.24
CA TYR A 270 20.47 -28.92 2.25
C TYR A 270 20.57 -28.10 0.95
N ASP A 271 20.33 -28.72 -0.20
CA ASP A 271 20.35 -28.03 -1.48
C ASP A 271 19.26 -26.95 -1.55
N PHE A 272 18.06 -27.26 -1.05
CA PHE A 272 16.97 -26.27 -0.96
C PHE A 272 17.36 -25.07 -0.08
N GLN A 273 18.08 -25.30 1.03
CA GLN A 273 18.58 -24.21 1.87
C GLN A 273 19.64 -23.36 1.16
N LEU A 274 20.51 -23.95 0.33
CA LEU A 274 21.44 -23.19 -0.51
C LEU A 274 20.69 -22.27 -1.48
N PHE A 275 19.67 -22.79 -2.16
CA PHE A 275 18.81 -21.98 -3.03
C PHE A 275 18.11 -20.86 -2.25
N ASN A 276 17.57 -21.17 -1.08
CA ASN A 276 16.89 -20.17 -0.26
C ASN A 276 17.82 -19.03 0.14
N LYS A 277 19.06 -19.36 0.54
CA LYS A 277 20.05 -18.38 0.99
C LYS A 277 20.70 -17.60 -0.15
N PHE A 278 20.83 -18.18 -1.34
CA PHE A 278 21.48 -17.50 -2.46
C PHE A 278 20.52 -16.60 -3.23
N TYR A 279 19.26 -17.03 -3.39
CA TYR A 279 18.26 -16.33 -4.20
C TYR A 279 17.20 -15.58 -3.37
N ASP A 280 17.34 -15.55 -2.04
CA ASP A 280 16.43 -14.86 -1.11
C ASP A 280 14.98 -15.29 -1.33
N ILE A 281 14.75 -16.61 -1.42
CA ILE A 281 13.44 -17.18 -1.80
C ILE A 281 12.34 -16.76 -0.82
N LYS A 282 12.66 -16.67 0.47
CA LYS A 282 11.73 -16.27 1.53
C LYS A 282 11.26 -14.81 1.43
N ASP A 283 12.02 -13.95 0.77
CA ASP A 283 11.69 -12.53 0.62
C ASP A 283 10.89 -12.27 -0.68
N LYS A 284 10.81 -13.27 -1.56
CA LYS A 284 10.12 -13.18 -2.85
C LYS A 284 8.71 -13.76 -2.74
N LYS A 285 7.70 -12.88 -2.69
CA LYS A 285 6.27 -13.25 -2.69
C LYS A 285 5.88 -14.19 -3.84
N LYS A 286 6.55 -14.09 -5.00
CA LYS A 286 6.37 -15.01 -6.13
C LYS A 286 6.61 -16.50 -5.75
N TYR A 287 7.53 -16.76 -4.83
CA TYR A 287 8.00 -18.11 -4.52
C TYR A 287 7.51 -18.64 -3.18
N SER A 288 7.28 -17.76 -2.20
CA SER A 288 6.96 -18.20 -0.85
C SER A 288 6.00 -17.26 -0.11
N LEU A 289 5.32 -17.84 0.88
CA LEU A 289 4.43 -17.15 1.80
C LEU A 289 4.62 -17.70 3.22
N PHE A 290 4.78 -16.82 4.20
CA PHE A 290 4.83 -17.20 5.61
C PHE A 290 3.42 -17.20 6.24
N ILE A 291 3.04 -18.34 6.82
CA ILE A 291 1.74 -18.53 7.49
C ILE A 291 1.96 -18.38 9.00
N GLN A 292 1.61 -17.22 9.54
CA GLN A 292 1.87 -16.83 10.94
C GLN A 292 1.28 -17.82 11.95
N ASN A 293 0.03 -18.22 11.74
CA ASN A 293 -0.73 -19.15 12.57
C ASN A 293 -0.21 -20.60 12.52
N MET A 294 0.58 -20.98 11.53
CA MET A 294 1.21 -22.32 11.44
C MET A 294 2.73 -22.30 11.62
N ASN A 295 3.29 -21.11 11.85
CA ASN A 295 4.72 -20.82 11.94
C ASN A 295 5.57 -21.54 10.87
N ARG A 296 5.13 -21.47 9.60
CA ARG A 296 5.79 -22.18 8.49
C ARG A 296 5.66 -21.44 7.17
N TYR A 297 6.56 -21.73 6.25
CA TYR A 297 6.48 -21.27 4.87
C TYR A 297 5.74 -22.29 3.99
N LEU A 298 4.94 -21.76 3.08
CA LEU A 298 4.40 -22.46 1.92
C LEU A 298 5.05 -21.91 0.65
N TYR A 299 5.09 -22.73 -0.41
CA TYR A 299 5.81 -22.44 -1.64
C TYR A 299 4.94 -22.67 -2.88
N SER A 300 5.17 -21.85 -3.90
CA SER A 300 4.44 -21.90 -5.16
C SER A 300 4.99 -22.99 -6.09
N GLN A 301 4.18 -23.40 -7.07
CA GLN A 301 4.63 -24.28 -8.16
C GLN A 301 5.75 -23.63 -8.99
N GLU A 302 5.75 -22.30 -9.11
CA GLU A 302 6.77 -21.54 -9.84
C GLU A 302 8.16 -21.71 -9.23
N LEU A 303 8.25 -21.89 -7.91
CA LEU A 303 9.53 -22.19 -7.27
C LEU A 303 10.08 -23.55 -7.71
N VAL A 304 9.22 -24.54 -7.94
CA VAL A 304 9.63 -25.85 -8.49
C VAL A 304 10.20 -25.67 -9.89
N GLU A 305 9.55 -24.87 -10.75
CA GLU A 305 10.06 -24.57 -12.09
C GLU A 305 11.41 -23.87 -12.02
N PHE A 306 11.53 -22.86 -11.17
CA PHE A 306 12.74 -22.08 -11.02
C PHE A 306 13.93 -22.97 -10.62
N ILE A 307 13.80 -23.75 -9.54
CA ILE A 307 14.86 -24.64 -9.07
C ILE A 307 15.21 -25.68 -10.14
N PHE A 308 14.19 -26.28 -10.77
CA PHE A 308 14.42 -27.24 -11.85
C PHE A 308 15.16 -26.63 -13.04
N ASN A 309 14.77 -25.45 -13.49
CA ASN A 309 15.39 -24.78 -14.63
C ASN A 309 16.83 -24.36 -14.34
N GLU A 310 17.12 -23.88 -13.13
CA GLU A 310 18.50 -23.58 -12.73
C GLU A 310 19.36 -24.84 -12.69
N LEU A 311 18.86 -25.93 -12.09
CA LEU A 311 19.56 -27.23 -12.08
C LEU A 311 19.73 -27.81 -13.49
N LYS A 312 18.75 -27.62 -14.38
CA LYS A 312 18.81 -28.06 -15.77
C LYS A 312 19.89 -27.31 -16.56
N LYS A 313 20.05 -26.00 -16.31
CA LYS A 313 21.09 -25.19 -16.97
C LYS A 313 22.49 -25.67 -16.59
N ASN A 314 22.71 -26.01 -15.31
CA ASN A 314 24.03 -26.34 -14.78
C ASN A 314 23.99 -27.58 -13.84
N PRO A 315 23.73 -28.80 -14.35
CA PRO A 315 23.49 -29.98 -13.50
C PRO A 315 24.71 -30.40 -12.66
N ALA A 316 25.92 -30.26 -13.21
CA ALA A 316 27.15 -30.71 -12.57
C ALA A 316 27.76 -29.67 -11.60
N THR A 317 27.52 -28.38 -11.82
CA THR A 317 28.27 -27.30 -11.17
C THR A 317 27.44 -26.39 -10.26
N LEU A 318 26.12 -26.31 -10.45
CA LEU A 318 25.30 -25.33 -9.72
C LEU A 318 25.38 -25.48 -8.21
N LEU A 319 25.21 -26.69 -7.68
CA LEU A 319 25.20 -26.91 -6.23
C LEU A 319 26.58 -26.61 -5.59
N PRO A 320 27.72 -27.08 -6.15
CA PRO A 320 29.05 -26.63 -5.73
C PRO A 320 29.24 -25.11 -5.80
N ASP A 321 28.79 -24.47 -6.88
CA ASP A 321 28.95 -23.03 -7.08
C ASP A 321 28.13 -22.20 -6.09
N LEU A 322 26.88 -22.60 -5.82
CA LEU A 322 26.04 -21.98 -4.79
C LEU A 322 26.72 -22.05 -3.42
N LYS A 323 27.29 -23.21 -3.06
CA LYS A 323 28.02 -23.41 -1.80
C LYS A 323 29.24 -22.50 -1.69
N LYS A 324 30.04 -22.38 -2.76
CA LYS A 324 31.23 -21.49 -2.80
C LYS A 324 30.85 -20.01 -2.72
N ARG A 325 29.87 -19.56 -3.52
CA ARG A 325 29.43 -18.16 -3.54
C ARG A 325 28.81 -17.72 -2.22
N ILE A 326 28.08 -18.61 -1.53
CA ILE A 326 27.56 -18.34 -0.19
C ILE A 326 28.70 -18.20 0.83
N LYS A 327 29.75 -19.03 0.77
CA LYS A 327 30.92 -18.89 1.64
C LYS A 327 31.62 -17.54 1.42
N ASN A 328 31.82 -17.14 0.16
CA ASN A 328 32.48 -15.87 -0.16
C ASN A 328 31.65 -14.63 0.27
N LYS A 329 30.30 -14.71 0.27
CA LYS A 329 29.43 -13.66 0.84
C LYS A 329 29.56 -13.51 2.36
N ILE A 330 30.01 -14.55 3.08
CA ILE A 330 30.14 -14.56 4.55
C ILE A 330 31.56 -14.14 4.99
N THR A 331 32.50 -14.01 4.05
CA THR A 331 33.87 -13.53 4.33
C THR A 331 34.14 -12.13 3.73
N PRO A 332 33.53 -11.06 4.27
CA PRO A 332 34.15 -9.74 4.20
C PRO A 332 35.10 -9.61 5.39
N GLY A 333 36.38 -9.94 5.18
CA GLY A 333 37.38 -9.86 6.24
C GLY A 333 38.58 -10.77 6.01
N ALA A 334 39.36 -10.46 4.99
CA ALA A 334 40.81 -10.57 5.00
C ALA A 334 41.37 -9.31 4.33
#